data_AF-A0AAN8JRI6-F1
#
_entry.id   AF-A0AAN8JRI6-F1
#
_cell.length_a   1.000
_cell.length_b   1.000
_cell.length_c   1.000
_cell.angle_alpha   90.00
_cell.angle_beta   90.00
_cell.angle_gamma   90.00
#
_symmetry.space_group_name_H-M   'P 1'
#
loop_
_entity.id
_entity.type
_entity.pdbx_description
1 polymer ?
#
loop_
_entity_poly.entity_id
_entity_poly.type
_entity_poly.pdbx_seq_one_letter_code
_entity_poly.pdbx_strand_id
1 'polypeptide(L)'
;MSKNRGSNQRHGYFRCSDCRQGWESSHVYVKNNGQFPEQVQFGQECGNCIKECKPYRLEKLRCSMCHQQRCVCEDKRHNEPNKGHRTDLCLKCKSGRPCVQN
;
A
#
# COMPACT_ATOMS: atom_id res chain seq x y z
N MET A 1 -23.30 12.48 -0.04
CA MET A 1 -22.25 11.74 -0.79
C MET A 1 -20.93 11.91 -0.06
N SER A 2 -20.58 10.97 0.82
CA SER A 2 -19.45 11.09 1.75
C SER A 2 -18.11 11.16 0.99
N LYS A 3 -17.59 12.38 0.83
CA LYS A 3 -16.25 12.65 0.32
C LYS A 3 -15.25 11.98 1.25
N ASN A 4 -14.74 10.83 0.84
CA ASN A 4 -13.80 10.02 1.59
C ASN A 4 -12.54 10.86 1.83
N ARG A 5 -12.37 11.37 3.05
CA ARG A 5 -11.29 12.27 3.43
C ARG A 5 -9.96 11.51 3.35
N GLY A 6 -9.18 11.79 2.31
CA GLY A 6 -7.76 12.15 2.45
C GLY A 6 -6.76 11.07 2.85
N SER A 7 -6.93 9.81 2.43
CA SER A 7 -5.79 8.88 2.44
C SER A 7 -5.54 8.37 1.02
N ASN A 8 -4.44 8.80 0.42
CA ASN A 8 -4.02 8.35 -0.89
C ASN A 8 -3.54 6.91 -0.72
N GLN A 9 -4.40 5.95 -1.02
CA GLN A 9 -3.99 4.55 -1.08
C GLN A 9 -3.04 4.34 -2.26
N ARG A 10 -1.91 3.70 -1.98
CA ARG A 10 -0.85 3.37 -2.93
C ARG A 10 -0.57 1.88 -2.88
N HIS A 11 -0.04 1.37 -3.98
CA HIS A 11 0.69 0.11 -4.00
C HIS A 11 2.14 0.40 -3.60
N GLY A 12 2.64 -0.28 -2.58
CA GLY A 12 3.99 -0.07 -2.06
C GLY A 12 4.90 -1.26 -2.28
N TYR A 13 6.16 -0.99 -2.60
CA TYR A 13 7.22 -1.97 -2.72
C TYR A 13 8.14 -1.84 -1.51
N PHE A 14 8.41 -2.95 -0.84
CA PHE A 14 9.17 -3.03 0.40
C PHE A 14 10.40 -3.91 0.21
N ARG A 15 11.46 -3.56 0.93
CA ARG A 15 12.67 -4.38 1.02
C ARG A 15 13.25 -4.23 2.42
N CYS A 16 13.41 -5.34 3.12
CA CYS A 16 14.08 -5.33 4.42
C CYS A 16 15.56 -5.01 4.24
N SER A 17 16.11 -4.10 5.05
CA SER A 17 17.55 -3.79 5.03
C SER A 17 18.41 -4.97 5.50
N ASP A 18 17.87 -5.80 6.39
CA ASP A 18 18.65 -6.76 7.15
C ASP A 18 18.65 -8.13 6.43
N CYS A 19 17.45 -8.68 6.13
CA CYS A 19 17.35 -9.94 5.39
C CYS A 19 17.24 -9.79 3.87
N ARG A 20 17.17 -8.55 3.36
CA ARG A 20 17.00 -8.23 1.91
C ARG A 20 15.75 -8.79 1.25
N GLN A 21 14.84 -9.41 2.00
CA GLN A 21 13.55 -9.90 1.49
C GLN A 21 12.75 -8.74 0.90
N GLY A 22 12.30 -8.93 -0.34
CA GLY A 22 11.40 -8.01 -1.03
C GLY A 22 9.96 -8.50 -0.95
N TRP A 23 9.02 -7.56 -0.85
CA TRP A 23 7.60 -7.85 -1.00
C TRP A 23 6.84 -6.62 -1.46
N GLU A 24 5.63 -6.87 -1.93
CA GLU A 24 4.70 -5.84 -2.38
C GLU A 24 3.48 -5.86 -1.50
N SER A 25 2.86 -4.69 -1.31
CA SER A 25 1.55 -4.64 -0.70
C SER A 25 0.71 -3.48 -1.19
N SER A 26 -0.58 -3.76 -1.41
CA SER A 26 -1.60 -2.72 -1.50
C SER A 26 -1.98 -2.20 -0.10
N HIS A 27 -2.82 -1.15 -0.05
CA HIS A 27 -3.22 -0.44 1.17
C HIS A 27 -2.07 0.28 1.91
N VAL A 28 -1.11 0.83 1.18
CA VAL A 28 -0.15 1.76 1.75
C VAL A 28 -0.75 3.15 1.75
N TYR A 29 -0.94 3.72 2.95
CA TYR A 29 -1.56 5.03 3.11
C TYR A 29 -0.49 6.11 3.24
N VAL A 30 -0.57 7.13 2.39
CA VAL A 30 0.25 8.33 2.51
C VAL A 30 -0.57 9.55 2.87
N LYS A 31 0.00 10.42 3.71
CA LYS A 31 -0.58 11.75 3.99
C LYS A 31 -0.34 12.64 2.79
N ASN A 32 -1.42 13.14 2.20
CA ASN A 32 -1.36 14.17 1.18
C ASN A 32 -1.63 15.53 1.83
N ASN A 33 -0.60 16.13 2.41
CA ASN A 33 -0.66 17.46 3.01
C ASN A 33 -0.02 18.54 2.10
N GLY A 34 0.17 18.24 0.81
CA GLY A 34 0.83 19.14 -0.14
C GLY A 34 2.35 19.27 0.03
N GLN A 35 2.96 18.53 0.98
CA GLN A 35 4.41 18.52 1.19
C GLN A 35 5.03 17.30 0.50
N PHE A 36 6.14 17.53 -0.20
CA PHE A 36 6.95 16.47 -0.81
C PHE A 36 8.23 16.26 0.02
N PRO A 37 8.65 14.99 0.25
CA PRO A 37 8.04 13.75 -0.24
C PRO A 37 6.77 13.31 0.54
N GLU A 38 5.90 12.55 -0.12
CA GLU A 38 4.69 11.96 0.50
C GLU A 38 5.06 11.14 1.75
N GLN A 39 4.45 11.45 2.90
CA GLN A 39 4.74 10.75 4.15
C GLN A 39 3.86 9.50 4.32
N VAL A 40 4.49 8.33 4.43
CA VAL A 40 3.81 7.05 4.71
C VAL A 40 3.32 7.02 6.16
N GLN A 41 2.03 6.72 6.35
CA GLN A 41 1.41 6.68 7.67
C GLN A 41 1.70 5.39 8.44
N PHE A 42 1.74 4.27 7.73
CA PHE A 42 1.90 2.94 8.33
C PHE A 42 2.88 2.14 7.47
N GLY A 43 3.94 1.63 8.10
CA GLY A 43 4.87 0.70 7.47
C GLY A 43 4.34 -0.73 7.45
N GLN A 44 5.21 -1.65 7.03
CA GLN A 44 4.99 -3.08 7.16
C GLN A 44 6.08 -3.72 7.98
N GLU A 45 5.72 -4.72 8.75
CA GLU A 45 6.67 -5.54 9.48
C GLU A 45 7.29 -6.57 8.54
N CYS A 46 8.61 -6.71 8.55
CA CYS A 46 9.27 -7.80 7.84
C CYS A 46 8.95 -9.13 8.54
N GLY A 47 8.33 -10.09 7.85
CA GLY A 47 7.96 -11.39 8.44
C GLY A 47 9.14 -12.21 9.01
N ASN A 48 10.37 -11.97 8.53
CA ASN A 48 11.56 -12.66 9.02
C ASN A 48 12.28 -11.94 10.17
N CYS A 49 12.27 -10.60 10.18
CA CYS A 49 13.07 -9.78 11.11
C CYS A 49 12.21 -9.09 12.18
N ILE A 50 10.89 -9.12 12.03
CA ILE A 50 9.91 -8.48 12.92
C ILE A 50 10.24 -6.99 13.11
N LYS A 51 10.60 -6.32 12.01
CA LYS A 51 11.05 -4.91 11.99
C LYS A 51 10.20 -4.10 11.04
N GLU A 52 9.86 -2.87 11.44
CA GLU A 52 9.17 -1.93 10.56
C GLU A 52 10.04 -1.59 9.33
N CYS A 53 9.44 -1.79 8.17
CA CYS A 53 9.98 -1.45 6.86
C CYS A 53 9.04 -0.44 6.19
N LYS A 54 9.62 0.66 5.72
CA LYS A 54 8.93 1.64 4.88
C LYS A 54 9.05 1.23 3.41
N PRO A 55 8.06 1.56 2.57
CA PRO A 55 8.16 1.28 1.15
C PRO A 55 9.26 2.14 0.54
N TYR A 56 10.05 1.57 -0.36
CA TYR A 56 11.06 2.32 -1.12
C TYR A 56 10.49 2.89 -2.43
N ARG A 57 9.35 2.34 -2.91
CA ARG A 57 8.64 2.81 -4.09
C ARG A 57 7.13 2.77 -3.83
N LEU A 58 6.44 3.80 -4.30
CA LEU A 58 4.99 3.95 -4.19
C LEU A 58 4.38 4.18 -5.56
N GLU A 59 3.34 3.43 -5.89
CA GLU A 59 2.61 3.55 -7.13
C GLU A 59 1.12 3.85 -6.89
N LYS A 60 0.53 4.58 -7.83
CA LYS A 60 -0.91 4.85 -7.79
C LYS A 60 -1.65 3.57 -8.14
N LEU A 61 -2.76 3.30 -7.43
CA LEU A 61 -3.66 2.20 -7.76
C LEU A 61 -4.48 2.54 -9.01
N ARG A 62 -3.84 2.51 -10.18
CA ARG A 62 -4.41 2.82 -11.50
C ARG A 62 -3.91 1.79 -12.50
N CYS A 63 -4.73 1.43 -13.47
CA CYS A 63 -4.34 0.55 -14.56
C CYS A 63 -3.13 1.12 -15.31
N SER A 64 -2.13 0.29 -15.61
CA SER A 64 -0.95 0.69 -16.40
C SER A 64 -1.28 1.05 -17.85
N MET A 65 -2.38 0.51 -18.41
CA MET A 65 -2.76 0.71 -19.81
C MET A 65 -3.61 1.96 -20.02
N CYS A 66 -4.68 2.12 -19.24
CA CYS A 66 -5.64 3.22 -19.41
C CYS A 66 -5.57 4.28 -18.30
N HIS A 67 -4.75 4.07 -17.27
CA HIS A 67 -4.57 4.96 -16.12
C HIS A 67 -5.86 5.24 -15.30
N GLN A 68 -6.92 4.48 -15.56
CA GLN A 68 -8.16 4.54 -14.78
C GLN A 68 -8.07 3.62 -13.56
N GLN A 69 -8.75 4.00 -12.48
CA GLN A 69 -8.80 3.21 -11.24
C GLN A 69 -9.78 2.01 -11.36
N ARG A 70 -10.83 2.15 -12.18
CA ARG A 70 -11.75 1.07 -12.54
C ARG A 70 -11.74 0.94 -14.06
N CYS A 71 -11.33 -0.20 -14.57
CA CYS A 71 -11.24 -0.44 -16.01
C CYS A 71 -11.55 -1.90 -16.32
N VAL A 72 -11.83 -2.18 -17.59
CA VAL A 72 -12.07 -3.54 -18.12
C VAL A 72 -10.83 -4.17 -18.76
N CYS A 73 -9.66 -3.50 -18.68
CA CYS A 73 -8.40 -4.04 -19.18
C CYS A 73 -8.06 -5.39 -18.53
N GLU A 74 -7.48 -6.30 -19.32
CA GLU A 74 -7.10 -7.64 -18.87
C GLU A 74 -5.99 -7.60 -17.81
N ASP A 75 -5.00 -6.71 -17.95
CA ASP A 75 -3.98 -6.52 -16.92
C ASP A 75 -4.51 -5.64 -15.78
N LYS A 76 -4.82 -6.33 -14.67
CA LYS A 76 -5.31 -5.78 -13.41
C LYS A 76 -4.21 -5.61 -12.36
N ARG A 77 -2.94 -5.77 -12.71
CA ARG A 77 -1.82 -5.45 -11.79
C ARG A 77 -2.00 -4.00 -11.35
N HIS A 78 -2.29 -3.80 -10.06
CA HIS A 78 -2.46 -2.50 -9.38
C HIS A 78 -3.79 -1.75 -9.56
N ASN A 79 -4.82 -2.31 -10.21
CA ASN A 79 -6.15 -1.66 -10.24
C ASN A 79 -7.10 -2.17 -9.13
N GLU A 80 -6.88 -3.38 -8.62
CA GLU A 80 -7.68 -3.97 -7.54
C GLU A 80 -7.14 -3.49 -6.18
N PRO A 81 -7.89 -2.68 -5.40
CA PRO A 81 -7.37 -2.09 -4.17
C PRO A 81 -6.92 -3.13 -3.14
N ASN A 82 -7.62 -4.26 -3.06
CA ASN A 82 -7.40 -5.33 -2.08
C ASN A 82 -6.38 -6.38 -2.54
N LYS A 83 -6.07 -6.43 -3.83
CA LYS A 83 -5.17 -7.45 -4.36
C LYS A 83 -3.75 -7.20 -3.88
N GLY A 84 -3.09 -8.26 -3.41
CA GLY A 84 -1.75 -8.17 -2.86
C GLY A 84 -1.65 -7.45 -1.51
N HIS A 85 -2.74 -7.19 -0.79
CA HIS A 85 -2.62 -6.62 0.56
C HIS A 85 -2.03 -7.65 1.52
N ARG A 86 -0.86 -7.37 2.08
CA ARG A 86 -0.22 -8.21 3.10
C ARG A 86 -0.73 -7.84 4.50
N THR A 87 -1.94 -8.29 4.83
CA THR A 87 -2.59 -8.07 6.14
C THR A 87 -1.73 -8.59 7.28
N ASP A 88 -1.01 -9.70 7.04
CA ASP A 88 -0.06 -10.35 7.94
C ASP A 88 1.10 -9.44 8.34
N LEU A 89 1.52 -8.55 7.44
CA LEU A 89 2.66 -7.65 7.64
C LEU A 89 2.23 -6.20 7.94
N CYS A 90 0.97 -5.84 7.68
CA CYS A 90 0.53 -4.46 7.79
C CYS A 90 0.39 -3.99 9.25
N LEU A 91 1.20 -3.00 9.66
CA LEU A 91 1.16 -2.44 11.02
C LEU A 91 -0.18 -1.76 11.37
N LYS A 92 -0.92 -1.27 10.36
CA LYS A 92 -2.27 -0.76 10.57
C LYS A 92 -3.26 -1.89 10.92
N CYS A 93 -3.21 -3.01 10.21
CA CYS A 93 -4.03 -4.18 10.53
C CYS A 93 -3.67 -4.76 11.89
N LYS A 94 -2.37 -4.87 12.20
CA LYS A 94 -1.87 -5.34 13.49
C LYS A 94 -2.24 -4.44 14.67
N SER A 95 -2.46 -3.13 14.46
CA SER A 95 -2.94 -2.21 15.52
C SER A 95 -4.46 -2.30 15.79
N GLY A 96 -5.14 -3.33 15.27
CA GLY A 96 -6.57 -3.56 15.50
C GLY A 96 -7.50 -2.76 14.58
N ARG A 97 -6.96 -2.07 13.57
CA ARG A 97 -7.73 -1.32 12.57
C ARG A 97 -7.55 -1.92 11.18
N PRO A 98 -8.26 -3.02 10.84
CA PRO A 98 -8.07 -3.71 9.57
C PRO A 98 -8.29 -2.78 8.37
N CYS A 99 -7.50 -2.97 7.31
CA CYS A 99 -7.58 -2.20 6.08
C CYS A 99 -8.70 -2.68 5.14
N VAL A 100 -9.04 -3.96 5.24
CA VAL A 100 -10.17 -4.60 4.56
C VAL A 100 -11.03 -5.30 5.61
N GLN A 101 -12.35 -5.16 5.53
CA GLN A 101 -13.26 -6.01 6.29
C GLN A 101 -13.28 -7.37 5.59
N ASN A 102 -12.91 -8.43 6.30
CA ASN A 102 -13.04 -9.80 5.80
C ASN A 102 -14.48 -10.26 5.93
#